data_AF-A0AAD1J122-F1
#
_entry.id   AF-A0AAD1J122-F1
#
_cell.length_a   1.000
_cell.length_b   1.000
_cell.length_c   1.000
_cell.angle_alpha   90.00
_cell.angle_beta   90.00
_cell.angle_gamma   90.00
#
_symmetry.space_group_name_H-M   'P 1'
#
loop_
_entity.id
_entity.type
_entity.pdbx_description
1 polymer ?
#
loop_
_entity_poly.entity_id
_entity_poly.type
_entity_poly.pdbx_seq_one_letter_code
_entity_poly.pdbx_strand_id
1 'polypeptide(L)'
;MAVRSPVSNRLTVTALLLLTFATGLIDAVSVLVLGHVFVANMTGNVIFLGFWFVPHSGVDLTAALVAFVSFLIGAVIGGRLARHLGSRPRHWLSVALGVEVVALMVLAVLAGTGVLDYRDNTKLVLIACLAMVFAIQNATARQFGVQELSTTVLTQTIVGIGFDSRLAGGSGEREKLRNGVVLTMCAGAVVGATLTLVTVAPVIALAGAVVATAAALFRFGPPA
;
A
#
# COMPACT_ATOMS: atom_id res chain seq x y z
N MET A 1 -19.54 6.85 8.36
CA MET A 1 -19.64 5.95 9.52
C MET A 1 -18.64 4.82 9.32
N ALA A 2 -17.78 4.53 10.30
CA ALA A 2 -16.83 3.41 10.20
C ALA A 2 -17.61 2.09 10.13
N VAL A 3 -17.33 1.27 9.12
CA VAL A 3 -17.96 -0.04 8.97
C VAL A 3 -17.33 -0.98 10.00
N ARG A 4 -18.15 -1.67 10.82
CA ARG A 4 -17.64 -2.66 11.75
C ARG A 4 -16.88 -3.74 10.97
N SER A 5 -15.67 -4.07 11.42
CA SER A 5 -14.84 -5.09 10.77
C SER A 5 -15.62 -6.40 10.66
N PRO A 6 -15.52 -7.09 9.51
CA PRO A 6 -16.22 -8.36 9.31
C PRO A 6 -15.65 -9.53 10.10
N VAL A 7 -14.48 -9.37 10.72
CA VAL A 7 -13.74 -10.43 11.41
C VAL A 7 -13.24 -9.95 12.76
N SER A 8 -12.85 -10.87 13.64
CA SER A 8 -12.33 -10.54 14.96
C SER A 8 -11.24 -9.45 14.93
N ASN A 9 -11.15 -8.67 16.01
CA ASN A 9 -10.22 -7.54 16.10
C ASN A 9 -8.76 -7.97 15.85
N ARG A 10 -8.37 -9.15 16.36
CA ARG A 10 -7.01 -9.71 16.14
C ARG A 10 -6.73 -9.99 14.67
N LEU A 11 -7.66 -10.62 13.96
CA LEU A 11 -7.50 -10.93 12.54
C LEU A 11 -7.51 -9.67 11.67
N THR A 12 -8.30 -8.67 12.07
CA THR A 12 -8.27 -7.36 11.42
C THR A 12 -6.87 -6.76 11.54
N VAL A 13 -6.32 -6.67 12.76
CA VAL A 13 -4.96 -6.17 12.99
C VAL A 13 -3.92 -6.95 12.16
N THR A 14 -3.97 -8.29 12.17
CA THR A 14 -3.02 -9.11 11.39
C THR A 14 -3.13 -8.84 9.89
N ALA A 15 -4.34 -8.81 9.33
CA ALA A 15 -4.53 -8.54 7.92
C ALA A 15 -4.04 -7.14 7.54
N LEU A 16 -4.27 -6.14 8.40
CA LEU A 16 -3.79 -4.79 8.16
C LEU A 16 -2.26 -4.71 8.19
N LEU A 17 -1.59 -5.38 9.14
CA LEU A 17 -0.12 -5.47 9.17
C LEU A 17 0.44 -6.15 7.91
N LEU A 18 -0.23 -7.18 7.39
CA LEU A 18 0.16 -7.81 6.12
C LEU A 18 0.04 -6.82 4.94
N LEU A 19 -1.04 -6.04 4.89
CA LEU A 19 -1.18 -4.99 3.86
C LEU A 19 -0.11 -3.90 4.02
N THR A 20 0.23 -3.49 5.24
CA THR A 20 1.35 -2.56 5.51
C THR A 20 2.67 -3.11 4.99
N PHE A 21 2.93 -4.39 5.24
CA PHE A 21 4.13 -5.07 4.77
C PHE A 21 4.21 -5.02 3.25
N ALA A 22 3.13 -5.38 2.55
CA ALA A 22 3.04 -5.34 1.09
C ALA A 22 3.28 -3.92 0.52
N THR A 23 2.75 -2.90 1.20
CA THR A 23 3.00 -1.48 0.87
C THR A 23 4.48 -1.12 0.95
N GLY A 24 5.15 -1.43 2.07
CA GLY A 24 6.58 -1.17 2.21
C GLY A 24 7.42 -1.91 1.16
N LEU A 25 7.01 -3.14 0.83
CA LEU A 25 7.61 -4.00 -0.18
C LEU A 25 7.62 -3.32 -1.55
N ILE A 26 6.44 -2.90 -2.04
CA ILE A 26 6.28 -2.31 -3.38
C ILE A 26 6.88 -0.91 -3.47
N ASP A 27 6.78 -0.10 -2.41
CA ASP A 27 7.39 1.22 -2.41
C ASP A 27 8.92 1.15 -2.43
N ALA A 28 9.55 0.16 -1.78
CA ALA A 28 10.99 -0.06 -1.89
C ALA A 28 11.40 -0.36 -3.34
N VAL A 29 10.65 -1.22 -4.06
CA VAL A 29 10.89 -1.46 -5.49
C VAL A 29 10.73 -0.20 -6.31
N SER A 30 9.66 0.54 -6.05
CA SER A 30 9.30 1.73 -6.82
C SER A 30 10.35 2.83 -6.68
N VAL A 31 10.87 3.01 -5.47
CA VAL A 31 11.94 3.97 -5.19
C VAL A 31 13.28 3.51 -5.73
N LEU A 32 13.63 2.23 -5.64
CA LEU A 32 14.97 1.76 -6.03
C LEU A 32 15.09 1.51 -7.54
N VAL A 33 14.00 1.12 -8.21
CA VAL A 33 14.07 0.58 -9.57
C VAL A 33 13.11 1.27 -10.55
N LEU A 34 11.92 1.71 -10.12
CA LEU A 34 10.93 2.33 -11.03
C LEU A 34 11.01 3.87 -11.10
N GLY A 35 12.20 4.45 -10.98
CA GLY A 35 12.40 5.89 -11.20
C GLY A 35 12.28 6.78 -9.96
N HIS A 36 12.57 6.23 -8.77
CA HIS A 36 12.62 6.99 -7.52
C HIS A 36 11.29 7.62 -7.12
N VAL A 37 10.19 6.86 -7.25
CA VAL A 37 8.84 7.30 -6.91
C VAL A 37 8.17 6.37 -5.91
N PHE A 38 7.20 6.89 -5.17
CA PHE A 38 6.37 6.08 -4.28
C PHE A 38 5.07 5.69 -4.98
N VAL A 39 4.62 4.46 -4.81
CA VAL A 39 3.37 3.98 -5.40
C VAL A 39 2.23 4.00 -4.39
N ALA A 40 2.53 3.86 -3.10
CA ALA A 40 1.59 3.95 -2.00
C ALA A 40 1.72 5.25 -1.19
N ASN A 41 2.91 5.87 -1.17
CA ASN A 41 3.19 7.08 -0.39
C ASN A 41 3.14 8.38 -1.22
N MET A 42 1.92 8.83 -1.58
CA MET A 42 1.72 10.00 -2.45
C MET A 42 2.27 11.33 -1.91
N THR A 43 2.44 11.49 -0.60
CA THR A 43 3.02 12.71 -0.01
C THR A 43 4.43 12.97 -0.52
N GLY A 44 5.24 11.91 -0.70
CA GLY A 44 6.58 12.02 -1.30
C GLY A 44 6.51 12.44 -2.77
N ASN A 45 5.56 11.89 -3.53
CA ASN A 45 5.41 12.25 -4.94
C ASN A 45 5.01 13.72 -5.14
N VAL A 46 4.20 14.29 -4.24
CA VAL A 46 3.86 15.73 -4.31
C VAL A 46 5.12 16.58 -4.16
N ILE A 47 6.06 16.19 -3.27
CA ILE A 47 7.36 16.85 -3.13
C ILE A 47 8.18 16.68 -4.42
N PHE A 48 8.22 15.47 -5.00
CA PHE A 48 8.92 15.21 -6.25
C PHE A 48 8.37 16.04 -7.42
N LEU A 49 7.05 16.24 -7.49
CA LEU A 49 6.45 17.16 -8.46
C LEU A 49 6.89 18.61 -8.23
N GLY A 50 7.12 19.02 -6.97
CA GLY A 50 7.72 20.31 -6.66
C GLY A 50 9.15 20.47 -7.19
N PHE A 51 9.91 19.38 -7.33
CA PHE A 51 11.26 19.41 -7.92
C PHE A 51 11.26 19.69 -9.42
N TRP A 52 10.09 19.76 -10.07
CA TRP A 52 9.98 20.14 -11.48
C TRP A 52 10.58 21.52 -11.76
N PHE A 53 10.55 22.41 -10.78
CA PHE A 53 11.12 23.76 -10.89
C PHE A 53 12.63 23.81 -10.64
N VAL A 54 13.27 22.69 -10.32
CA VAL A 54 14.69 22.58 -9.99
C VAL A 54 15.39 21.67 -11.00
N PRO A 55 16.31 22.20 -11.83
CA PRO A 55 17.10 21.38 -12.74
C PRO A 55 17.94 20.33 -12.02
N HIS A 56 18.11 19.14 -12.62
CA HIS A 56 19.01 18.06 -12.15
C HIS A 56 18.65 17.47 -10.76
N SER A 57 17.37 17.41 -10.41
CA SER A 57 16.89 16.88 -9.11
C SER A 57 17.03 15.36 -8.93
N GLY A 58 17.44 14.61 -9.96
CA GLY A 58 17.72 13.16 -9.88
C GLY A 58 16.49 12.26 -9.76
N VAL A 59 15.28 12.82 -9.82
CA VAL A 59 14.01 12.07 -9.73
C VAL A 59 13.31 12.06 -11.09
N ASP A 60 12.68 10.93 -11.43
CA ASP A 60 11.85 10.85 -12.64
C ASP A 60 10.50 11.55 -12.39
N LEU A 61 10.46 12.83 -12.76
CA LEU A 61 9.27 13.68 -12.61
C LEU A 61 8.05 13.16 -13.36
N THR A 62 8.26 12.49 -14.51
CA THR A 62 7.18 11.92 -15.30
C THR A 62 6.56 10.72 -14.59
N ALA A 63 7.41 9.86 -14.00
CA ALA A 63 6.97 8.76 -13.16
C ALA A 63 6.17 9.26 -11.95
N ALA A 64 6.61 10.35 -11.30
CA ALA A 64 5.92 10.91 -10.13
C ALA A 64 4.53 11.44 -10.50
N LEU A 65 4.41 12.11 -11.64
CA LEU A 65 3.13 12.60 -12.17
C LEU A 65 2.19 11.45 -12.52
N VAL A 66 2.70 10.43 -13.22
CA VAL A 66 1.93 9.23 -13.59
C VAL A 66 1.45 8.49 -12.35
N ALA A 67 2.31 8.30 -11.34
CA ALA A 67 1.95 7.69 -10.07
C ALA A 67 0.83 8.48 -9.39
N PHE A 68 0.97 9.81 -9.28
CA PHE A 68 -0.01 10.67 -8.63
C PHE A 68 -1.37 10.66 -9.31
N VAL A 69 -1.42 10.87 -10.63
CA VAL A 69 -2.68 10.89 -11.40
C VAL A 69 -3.35 9.52 -11.38
N SER A 70 -2.58 8.45 -11.57
CA SER A 70 -3.11 7.08 -11.55
C SER A 70 -3.64 6.69 -10.17
N PHE A 71 -2.95 7.08 -9.09
CA PHE A 71 -3.42 6.88 -7.73
C PHE A 71 -4.72 7.65 -7.48
N LEU A 72 -4.84 8.90 -7.94
CA LEU A 72 -6.07 9.67 -7.80
C LEU A 72 -7.25 9.01 -8.52
N ILE A 73 -7.04 8.53 -9.76
CA ILE A 73 -8.04 7.76 -10.52
C ILE A 73 -8.43 6.50 -9.76
N GLY A 74 -7.45 5.73 -9.27
CA GLY A 74 -7.66 4.52 -8.48
C GLY A 74 -8.45 4.79 -7.19
N ALA A 75 -8.19 5.91 -6.51
CA ALA A 75 -8.91 6.32 -5.32
C ALA A 75 -10.37 6.70 -5.63
N VAL A 76 -10.63 7.35 -6.77
CA VAL A 76 -12.00 7.63 -7.24
C VAL A 76 -12.73 6.33 -7.58
N ILE A 77 -12.08 5.39 -8.27
CA ILE A 77 -12.64 4.07 -8.60
C ILE A 77 -12.94 3.30 -7.31
N GLY A 78 -11.98 3.21 -6.39
CA GLY A 78 -12.14 2.57 -5.09
C GLY A 78 -13.28 3.19 -4.29
N GLY A 79 -13.37 4.51 -4.25
CA GLY A 79 -14.47 5.23 -3.59
C GLY A 79 -15.83 5.06 -4.26
N ARG A 80 -15.90 4.91 -5.59
CA ARG A 80 -17.15 4.56 -6.30
C ARG A 80 -17.53 3.11 -5.98
N LEU A 81 -16.61 2.17 -6.11
CA LEU A 81 -16.82 0.75 -5.86
C LEU A 81 -17.36 0.52 -4.44
N ALA A 82 -16.76 1.21 -3.47
CA ALA A 82 -17.12 1.09 -2.07
C ALA A 82 -18.49 1.71 -1.73
N ARG A 83 -18.96 2.69 -2.51
CA ARG A 83 -20.33 3.23 -2.40
C ARG A 83 -21.39 2.32 -3.04
N HIS A 84 -21.05 1.65 -4.14
CA HIS A 84 -21.99 0.77 -4.86
C HIS A 84 -22.11 -0.62 -4.22
N LEU A 85 -21.02 -1.15 -3.66
CA LEU A 85 -20.98 -2.49 -3.04
C LEU A 85 -20.99 -2.46 -1.50
N GLY A 86 -21.08 -1.26 -0.90
CA GLY A 86 -21.01 -1.06 0.56
C GLY A 86 -22.14 -1.69 1.36
N SER A 87 -23.18 -2.22 0.71
CA SER A 87 -24.27 -2.99 1.34
C SER A 87 -23.80 -4.34 1.91
N ARG A 88 -22.67 -4.89 1.45
CA ARG A 88 -22.10 -6.17 1.93
C ARG A 88 -20.59 -6.05 2.17
N PRO A 89 -20.14 -5.61 3.36
CA PRO A 89 -18.73 -5.30 3.65
C PRO A 89 -17.76 -6.44 3.34
N ARG A 90 -18.13 -7.69 3.72
CA ARG A 90 -17.32 -8.89 3.45
C ARG A 90 -17.12 -9.16 1.96
N HIS A 91 -18.19 -9.02 1.18
CA HIS A 91 -18.19 -9.31 -0.24
C HIS A 91 -17.36 -8.27 -0.99
N TRP A 92 -17.60 -6.99 -0.72
CA TRP A 92 -16.81 -5.91 -1.32
C TRP A 92 -15.33 -6.02 -0.97
N LEU A 93 -14.96 -6.29 0.29
CA LEU A 93 -13.57 -6.45 0.71
C LEU A 93 -12.89 -7.63 -0.01
N SER A 94 -13.58 -8.76 -0.12
CA SER A 94 -13.09 -9.92 -0.84
C SER A 94 -12.90 -9.64 -2.33
N VAL A 95 -13.80 -8.87 -2.94
CA VAL A 95 -13.70 -8.47 -4.36
C VAL A 95 -12.55 -7.48 -4.55
N ALA A 96 -12.42 -6.46 -3.70
CA ALA A 96 -11.37 -5.45 -3.81
C ALA A 96 -9.97 -6.07 -3.65
N LEU A 97 -9.76 -6.86 -2.58
CA LEU A 97 -8.48 -7.55 -2.37
C LEU A 97 -8.25 -8.65 -3.42
N GLY A 98 -9.30 -9.30 -3.91
CA GLY A 98 -9.20 -10.28 -5.00
C GLY A 98 -8.72 -9.66 -6.31
N VAL A 99 -9.28 -8.50 -6.69
CA VAL A 99 -8.84 -7.73 -7.86
C VAL A 99 -7.40 -7.28 -7.70
N GLU A 100 -7.01 -6.83 -6.51
CA GLU A 100 -5.64 -6.45 -6.20
C GLU A 100 -4.67 -7.63 -6.36
N VAL A 101 -4.98 -8.81 -5.81
CA VAL A 101 -4.15 -10.01 -5.98
C VAL A 101 -3.98 -10.36 -7.45
N VAL A 102 -5.07 -10.39 -8.22
CA VAL A 102 -5.01 -10.70 -9.66
C VAL A 102 -4.15 -9.68 -10.39
N ALA A 103 -4.34 -8.38 -10.12
CA ALA A 103 -3.56 -7.32 -10.75
C ALA A 103 -2.07 -7.44 -10.42
N LEU A 104 -1.70 -7.65 -9.15
CA LEU A 104 -0.31 -7.81 -8.74
C LEU A 104 0.33 -9.04 -9.38
N MET A 105 -0.38 -10.17 -9.45
CA MET A 105 0.15 -11.38 -10.09
C MET A 105 0.34 -11.20 -11.60
N VAL A 106 -0.61 -10.54 -12.28
CA VAL A 106 -0.46 -10.22 -13.71
C VAL A 106 0.74 -9.30 -13.93
N LEU A 107 0.89 -8.24 -13.12
CA LEU A 107 2.03 -7.33 -13.22
C LEU A 107 3.36 -8.04 -12.94
N ALA A 108 3.39 -8.97 -11.97
CA ALA A 108 4.58 -9.78 -11.68
C ALA A 108 4.97 -10.66 -12.87
N VAL A 109 4.00 -11.30 -13.54
CA VAL A 109 4.24 -12.10 -14.75
C VAL A 109 4.70 -11.23 -15.91
N LEU A 110 4.06 -10.08 -16.16
CA LEU A 110 4.43 -9.17 -17.23
C LEU A 110 5.84 -8.58 -17.03
N ALA A 111 6.20 -8.24 -15.78
CA ALA A 111 7.55 -7.80 -15.44
C ALA A 111 8.57 -8.94 -15.54
N GLY A 112 8.23 -10.14 -15.09
CA GLY A 112 9.13 -11.31 -15.09
C GLY A 112 9.39 -11.89 -16.48
N THR A 113 8.43 -11.74 -17.40
CA THR A 113 8.57 -12.15 -18.81
C THR A 113 9.23 -11.08 -19.68
N GLY A 114 9.52 -9.89 -19.13
CA GLY A 114 10.12 -8.77 -19.86
C GLY A 114 9.15 -8.00 -20.77
N VAL A 115 7.84 -8.32 -20.75
CA VAL A 115 6.83 -7.57 -21.51
C VAL A 115 6.69 -6.14 -20.98
N LEU A 116 6.79 -5.98 -19.65
CA LEU A 116 6.93 -4.68 -19.00
C LEU A 116 8.35 -4.56 -18.46
N ASP A 117 9.26 -4.05 -19.30
CA ASP A 117 10.61 -3.73 -18.85
C ASP A 117 10.57 -2.50 -17.94
N TYR A 118 11.24 -2.60 -16.79
CA TYR A 118 11.40 -1.53 -15.82
C TYR A 118 12.57 -0.60 -16.16
N ARG A 119 13.39 -0.95 -17.16
CA ARG A 119 14.50 -0.14 -17.68
C ARG A 119 14.06 0.87 -18.73
N ASP A 120 12.95 0.60 -19.41
CA ASP A 120 12.41 1.43 -20.49
C ASP A 120 11.14 2.19 -20.06
N ASN A 121 10.54 2.96 -20.99
CA ASN A 121 9.33 3.76 -20.73
C ASN A 121 8.10 2.92 -20.32
N THR A 122 8.11 1.61 -20.56
CA THR A 122 7.09 0.66 -20.06
C THR A 122 6.99 0.64 -18.53
N LYS A 123 8.04 1.08 -17.81
CA LYS A 123 7.97 1.28 -16.35
C LYS A 123 6.83 2.20 -15.93
N LEU A 124 6.45 3.18 -16.76
CA LEU A 124 5.33 4.09 -16.47
C LEU A 124 3.99 3.36 -16.40
N VAL A 125 3.79 2.34 -17.24
CA VAL A 125 2.59 1.49 -17.19
C VAL A 125 2.57 0.68 -15.90
N LEU A 126 3.72 0.11 -15.53
CA LEU A 126 3.86 -0.65 -14.29
C LEU A 126 3.57 0.24 -13.06
N ILE A 127 4.12 1.46 -13.02
CA ILE A 127 3.86 2.46 -11.97
C ILE A 127 2.38 2.85 -11.94
N ALA A 128 1.77 3.14 -13.09
CA ALA A 128 0.36 3.52 -13.17
C ALA A 128 -0.55 2.42 -12.62
N CYS A 129 -0.31 1.16 -13.02
CA CYS A 129 -1.08 0.02 -12.57
C CYS A 129 -0.89 -0.23 -11.07
N LEU A 130 0.35 -0.24 -10.58
CA LEU A 130 0.63 -0.40 -9.15
C LEU A 130 -0.01 0.73 -8.33
N ALA A 131 0.07 1.98 -8.80
CA ALA A 131 -0.50 3.13 -8.10
C ALA A 131 -2.02 3.04 -8.01
N MET A 132 -2.70 2.59 -9.07
CA MET A 132 -4.14 2.32 -9.03
C MET A 132 -4.49 1.22 -8.03
N VAL A 133 -3.72 0.13 -8.00
CA VAL A 133 -3.93 -0.99 -7.07
C VAL A 133 -3.82 -0.52 -5.61
N PHE A 134 -2.72 0.15 -5.25
CA PHE A 134 -2.51 0.65 -3.89
C PHE A 134 -3.46 1.79 -3.51
N ALA A 135 -3.98 2.55 -4.48
CA ALA A 135 -5.04 3.52 -4.22
C ALA A 135 -6.36 2.85 -3.84
N ILE A 136 -6.74 1.77 -4.53
CA ILE A 136 -7.92 0.98 -4.19
C ILE A 136 -7.75 0.35 -2.81
N GLN A 137 -6.56 -0.18 -2.49
CA GLN A 137 -6.23 -0.72 -1.17
C GLN A 137 -6.37 0.34 -0.07
N ASN A 138 -5.81 1.54 -0.27
CA ASN A 138 -5.93 2.67 0.67
C ASN A 138 -7.38 3.14 0.85
N ALA A 139 -8.14 3.25 -0.25
CA ALA A 139 -9.57 3.57 -0.19
C ALA A 139 -10.35 2.49 0.59
N THR A 140 -9.93 1.23 0.45
CA THR A 140 -10.54 0.08 1.12
C THR A 140 -10.26 0.11 2.62
N ALA A 141 -9.00 0.31 3.02
CA ALA A 141 -8.57 0.44 4.41
C ALA A 141 -9.32 1.59 5.14
N ARG A 142 -9.56 2.71 4.45
CA ARG A 142 -10.26 3.88 5.01
C ARG A 142 -11.69 3.56 5.50
N GLN A 143 -12.37 2.54 4.97
CA GLN A 143 -13.73 2.20 5.39
C GLN A 143 -13.82 1.49 6.73
N PHE A 144 -12.78 0.75 7.15
CA PHE A 144 -12.80 -0.03 8.39
C PHE A 144 -12.54 0.80 9.64
N GLY A 145 -12.38 2.11 9.50
CA GLY A 145 -12.01 2.99 10.63
C GLY A 145 -10.61 2.71 11.17
N VAL A 146 -9.90 1.71 10.65
CA VAL A 146 -8.47 1.51 10.89
C VAL A 146 -7.71 2.38 9.92
N GLN A 147 -7.81 3.67 10.20
CA GLN A 147 -6.97 4.71 9.63
C GLN A 147 -5.53 4.48 10.10
N GLU A 148 -4.92 3.28 10.15
CA GLU A 148 -3.51 3.13 10.55
C GLU A 148 -2.61 2.72 9.37
N LEU A 149 -3.20 2.62 8.17
CA LEU A 149 -2.57 2.04 7.00
C LEU A 149 -2.27 3.01 5.86
N SER A 150 -2.93 4.17 5.80
CA SER A 150 -2.53 5.18 4.82
C SER A 150 -1.28 5.89 5.32
N THR A 151 -0.49 6.43 4.42
CA THR A 151 0.79 7.07 4.71
C THR A 151 0.65 8.35 5.52
N THR A 152 -0.50 9.00 5.37
CA THR A 152 -0.99 10.04 6.28
C THR A 152 -1.01 9.57 7.73
N VAL A 153 -1.28 8.28 7.94
CA VAL A 153 -1.38 7.70 9.26
C VAL A 153 -0.11 6.99 9.68
N LEU A 154 0.85 6.67 8.83
CA LEU A 154 2.17 6.34 9.36
C LEU A 154 2.74 7.53 10.14
N THR A 155 2.63 8.75 9.60
CA THR A 155 3.05 9.97 10.29
C THR A 155 2.25 10.18 11.58
N GLN A 156 0.91 10.08 11.53
CA GLN A 156 0.08 10.22 12.73
C GLN A 156 0.31 9.06 13.73
N THR A 157 0.70 7.87 13.27
CA THR A 157 1.08 6.72 14.10
C THR A 157 2.36 7.03 14.85
N ILE A 158 3.38 7.58 14.18
CA ILE A 158 4.62 8.01 14.81
C ILE A 158 4.36 9.13 15.84
N VAL A 159 3.58 10.14 15.46
CA VAL A 159 3.16 11.21 16.39
C VAL A 159 2.39 10.61 17.58
N GLY A 160 1.49 9.68 17.31
CA GLY A 160 0.71 8.99 18.32
C GLY A 160 1.56 8.15 19.27
N ILE A 161 2.63 7.49 18.79
CA ILE A 161 3.58 6.78 19.65
C ILE A 161 4.19 7.76 20.66
N GLY A 162 4.61 8.93 20.20
CA GLY A 162 5.17 9.96 21.09
C GLY A 162 4.13 10.53 22.06
N PHE A 163 2.95 10.89 21.55
CA PHE A 163 1.90 11.54 22.32
C PHE A 163 1.26 10.63 23.38
N ASP A 164 0.95 9.38 23.03
CA ASP A 164 0.36 8.40 23.95
C ASP A 164 1.42 7.65 24.78
N SER A 165 2.71 7.97 24.61
CA SER A 165 3.79 7.34 25.38
C SER A 165 3.66 7.62 26.86
N ARG A 166 4.01 6.62 27.68
CA ARG A 166 4.14 6.80 29.13
C ARG A 166 5.17 7.88 29.49
N LEU A 167 6.17 8.09 28.65
CA LEU A 167 7.17 9.15 28.82
C LEU A 167 6.55 10.55 28.69
N ALA A 168 5.48 10.68 27.90
CA ALA A 168 4.73 11.92 27.70
C ALA A 168 3.52 12.06 28.66
N GLY A 169 3.35 11.12 29.60
CA GLY A 169 2.20 11.08 30.52
C GLY A 169 0.93 10.47 29.92
N GLY A 170 1.02 9.83 28.74
CA GLY A 170 -0.08 9.12 28.10
C GLY A 170 -0.36 7.74 28.71
N SER A 171 -1.47 7.12 28.30
CA SER A 171 -1.89 5.80 28.81
C SER A 171 -1.02 4.64 28.32
N GLY A 172 -0.25 4.82 27.24
CA GLY A 172 0.44 3.75 26.52
C GLY A 172 -0.51 2.75 25.84
N GLU A 173 -1.81 3.04 25.78
CA GLU A 173 -2.76 2.19 25.09
C GLU A 173 -2.49 2.19 23.59
N ARG A 174 -2.46 1.00 22.98
CA ARG A 174 -2.17 0.76 21.55
C ARG A 174 -0.74 1.07 21.07
N GLU A 175 0.19 1.44 21.95
CA GLU A 175 1.60 1.67 21.59
C GLU A 175 2.23 0.47 20.85
N LYS A 176 1.95 -0.75 21.31
CA LYS A 176 2.42 -2.00 20.68
C LYS A 176 1.92 -2.17 19.24
N LEU A 177 0.67 -1.78 18.97
CA LEU A 177 0.09 -1.87 17.62
C LEU A 177 0.77 -0.88 16.69
N ARG A 178 0.90 0.38 17.13
CA ARG A 178 1.52 1.46 16.37
C ARG A 178 2.99 1.19 16.05
N ASN A 179 3.76 0.72 17.05
CA ASN A 179 5.13 0.26 16.82
C ASN A 179 5.16 -0.91 15.83
N GLY A 180 4.22 -1.85 15.95
CA GLY A 180 4.04 -2.95 15.01
C GLY A 180 3.85 -2.48 13.57
N VAL A 181 2.99 -1.48 13.34
CA VAL A 181 2.75 -0.91 11.99
C VAL A 181 4.04 -0.34 11.40
N VAL A 182 4.75 0.51 12.16
CA VAL A 182 6.01 1.13 11.69
C VAL A 182 7.06 0.07 11.37
N LEU A 183 7.30 -0.86 12.29
CA LEU A 183 8.29 -1.93 12.11
C LEU A 183 7.93 -2.85 10.95
N THR A 184 6.65 -3.15 10.77
CA THR A 184 6.19 -4.02 9.67
C THR A 184 6.37 -3.36 8.31
N MET A 185 6.11 -2.06 8.21
CA MET A 185 6.40 -1.30 6.99
C MET A 185 7.89 -1.28 6.68
N CYS A 186 8.72 -0.99 7.68
CA CYS A 186 10.18 -1.01 7.54
C CYS A 186 10.68 -2.40 7.13
N ALA A 187 10.18 -3.47 7.74
CA ALA A 187 10.52 -4.84 7.38
C ALA A 187 10.16 -5.16 5.93
N GLY A 188 8.96 -4.75 5.48
CA GLY A 188 8.54 -4.87 4.08
C GLY A 188 9.50 -4.15 3.14
N ALA A 189 9.90 -2.92 3.48
CA ALA A 189 10.84 -2.15 2.69
C ALA A 189 12.25 -2.78 2.64
N VAL A 190 12.76 -3.32 3.76
CA VAL A 190 14.04 -4.03 3.78
C VAL A 190 14.00 -5.28 2.92
N VAL A 191 12.93 -6.08 3.03
CA VAL A 191 12.75 -7.30 2.21
C VAL A 191 12.61 -6.94 0.73
N GLY A 192 11.82 -5.92 0.39
CA GLY A 192 11.68 -5.43 -0.98
C GLY A 192 13.02 -4.96 -1.55
N ALA A 193 13.74 -4.11 -0.81
CA ALA A 193 15.03 -3.57 -1.22
C ALA A 193 16.09 -4.66 -1.43
N THR A 194 16.18 -5.63 -0.50
CA THR A 194 17.14 -6.74 -0.61
C THR A 194 16.83 -7.65 -1.78
N LEU A 195 15.56 -7.99 -2.02
CA LEU A 195 15.18 -8.83 -3.16
C LEU A 195 15.39 -8.13 -4.50
N THR A 196 15.23 -6.80 -4.57
CA THR A 196 15.51 -6.03 -5.80
C THR A 196 16.96 -6.07 -6.25
N LEU A 197 17.89 -6.44 -5.36
CA LEU A 197 19.29 -6.70 -5.75
C LEU A 197 19.42 -7.90 -6.69
N VAL A 198 18.45 -8.82 -6.67
CA VAL A 198 18.44 -10.03 -7.51
C VAL A 198 17.47 -9.84 -8.68
N THR A 199 16.17 -9.64 -8.41
CA THR A 199 15.13 -9.49 -9.46
C THR A 199 13.89 -8.76 -8.93
N VAL A 200 13.17 -8.06 -9.82
CA VAL A 200 11.96 -7.26 -9.46
C VAL A 200 10.69 -8.10 -9.41
N ALA A 201 10.51 -9.04 -10.34
CA ALA A 201 9.26 -9.78 -10.48
C ALA A 201 8.86 -10.62 -9.24
N PRO A 202 9.79 -11.32 -8.54
CA PRO A 202 9.44 -12.07 -7.33
C PRO A 202 8.94 -11.17 -6.20
N VAL A 203 9.35 -9.91 -6.20
CA VAL A 203 8.99 -8.91 -5.19
C VAL A 203 7.52 -8.52 -5.34
N ILE A 204 7.07 -8.29 -6.58
CA ILE A 204 5.67 -8.02 -6.90
C ILE A 204 4.80 -9.27 -6.63
N ALA A 205 5.30 -10.46 -6.97
CA ALA A 205 4.59 -11.72 -6.69
C ALA A 205 4.44 -11.96 -5.17
N LEU A 206 5.48 -11.68 -4.38
CA LEU A 206 5.46 -11.78 -2.94
C LEU A 206 4.43 -10.81 -2.33
N ALA A 207 4.39 -9.56 -2.80
CA ALA A 207 3.36 -8.61 -2.40
C ALA A 207 1.95 -9.15 -2.71
N GLY A 208 1.74 -9.71 -3.90
CA GLY A 208 0.48 -10.37 -4.27
C GLY A 208 0.10 -11.53 -3.33
N ALA A 209 1.06 -12.37 -2.94
CA ALA A 209 0.84 -13.48 -2.00
C ALA A 209 0.49 -12.99 -0.58
N VAL A 210 1.13 -11.91 -0.12
CA VAL A 210 0.84 -11.27 1.17
C VAL A 210 -0.56 -10.65 1.16
N VAL A 211 -0.97 -9.99 0.07
CA VAL A 211 -2.34 -9.49 -0.05
C VAL A 211 -3.34 -10.65 -0.12
N ALA A 212 -3.02 -11.74 -0.82
CA ALA A 212 -3.89 -12.91 -0.90
C ALA A 212 -4.14 -13.55 0.46
N THR A 213 -3.10 -13.63 1.31
CA THR A 213 -3.26 -14.10 2.69
C THR A 213 -4.12 -13.16 3.52
N ALA A 214 -3.93 -11.84 3.43
CA ALA A 214 -4.81 -10.87 4.08
C ALA A 214 -6.27 -11.01 3.60
N ALA A 215 -6.49 -11.20 2.30
CA ALA A 215 -7.82 -11.43 1.72
C ALA A 215 -8.48 -12.70 2.24
N ALA A 216 -7.71 -13.80 2.37
CA ALA A 216 -8.17 -15.05 2.93
C ALA A 216 -8.59 -14.90 4.40
N LEU A 217 -7.82 -14.15 5.21
CA LEU A 217 -8.18 -13.86 6.60
C LEU A 217 -9.51 -13.12 6.71
N PHE A 218 -9.76 -12.15 5.83
CA PHE A 218 -11.03 -11.41 5.81
C PHE A 218 -12.22 -12.24 5.30
N ARG A 219 -11.97 -13.19 4.39
CA ARG A 219 -13.01 -14.03 3.79
C ARG A 219 -13.42 -15.21 4.66
N PHE A 220 -12.45 -15.88 5.27
CA PHE A 220 -12.65 -17.12 6.04
C PHE A 220 -12.56 -16.94 7.55
N GLY A 221 -12.17 -15.75 8.02
CA GLY A 221 -12.07 -15.47 9.45
C GLY A 221 -13.42 -15.55 10.17
N PRO A 222 -13.44 -16.02 11.44
CA PRO A 222 -14.64 -16.02 12.27
C PRO A 222 -15.26 -14.61 12.37
N PRO A 223 -16.60 -14.49 12.29
CA PRO A 223 -17.29 -13.23 12.50
C PRO A 223 -16.96 -12.57 13.83
N ALA A 224 -16.93 -11.24 13.81
CA ALA A 224 -16.87 -10.38 15.00
C ALA A 224 -18.21 -10.34 15.74
#